data_AF-A0A351A5E5-F1
#
_entry.id   AF-A0A351A5E5-F1
#
_cell.length_a   1.000
_cell.length_b   1.000
_cell.length_c   1.000
_cell.angle_alpha   90.00
_cell.angle_beta   90.00
_cell.angle_gamma   90.00
#
_symmetry.space_group_name_H-M   'P 1'
#
loop_
_entity.id
_entity.type
_entity.pdbx_description
1 polymer ?
#
loop_
_entity_poly.entity_id
_entity_poly.type
_entity_poly.pdbx_seq_one_letter_code
_entity_poly.pdbx_strand_id
1 'polypeptide(L)'
;ARSADLATAAFRIAAAKASNGGQLCVNPDVVYVAREQLEDFVAALKRSFGELFPSVAGNPDMVAVVNERHLARVESYLSDAAQAGARVECAPA
;
A
#
# COMPACT_ATOMS: atom_id res chain seq x y z
N ALA A 1 -3.79 0.27 -17.77
CA ALA A 1 -3.56 0.57 -19.21
C ALA A 1 -2.39 1.54 -19.32
N ARG A 2 -1.62 1.52 -20.42
CA ARG A 2 -0.46 2.42 -20.61
C ARG A 2 -0.83 3.90 -20.64
N SER A 3 -2.08 4.21 -21.01
CA SER A 3 -2.64 5.56 -21.05
C SER A 3 -3.24 6.02 -19.71
N ALA A 4 -3.08 5.25 -18.63
CA ALA A 4 -3.62 5.63 -17.32
C ALA A 4 -2.86 6.83 -16.77
N ASP A 5 -3.59 7.76 -16.16
CA ASP A 5 -3.00 8.78 -15.30
C ASP A 5 -2.52 8.11 -14.00
N LEU A 6 -1.20 7.99 -13.86
CA LEU A 6 -0.57 7.31 -12.73
C LEU A 6 -0.83 8.03 -11.41
N ALA A 7 -0.92 9.35 -11.38
CA ALA A 7 -1.16 10.11 -10.16
C ALA A 7 -2.58 9.85 -9.65
N THR A 8 -3.57 9.96 -10.54
CA THR A 8 -4.97 9.66 -10.20
C THR A 8 -5.14 8.19 -9.79
N ALA A 9 -4.50 7.25 -10.51
CA ALA A 9 -4.58 5.83 -10.18
C ALA A 9 -3.93 5.52 -8.82
N ALA A 10 -2.74 6.03 -8.57
CA ALA A 10 -2.01 5.86 -7.32
C ALA A 10 -2.80 6.39 -6.12
N PHE A 11 -3.34 7.61 -6.23
CA PHE A 11 -4.15 8.20 -5.17
C PHE A 11 -5.39 7.35 -4.84
N ARG A 12 -6.15 6.93 -5.86
CA ARG A 12 -7.35 6.11 -5.66
C ARG A 12 -7.03 4.76 -5.05
N ILE A 13 -5.94 4.13 -5.49
CA ILE A 13 -5.48 2.84 -4.95
C ILE A 13 -5.02 3.02 -3.50
N ALA A 14 -4.23 4.05 -3.18
CA ALA A 14 -3.77 4.32 -1.81
C ALA A 14 -4.95 4.56 -0.86
N ALA A 15 -5.90 5.43 -1.24
CA ALA A 15 -7.10 5.72 -0.45
C ALA A 15 -7.95 4.46 -0.19
N ALA A 16 -8.19 3.65 -1.24
CA ALA A 16 -8.90 2.40 -1.10
C ALA A 16 -8.14 1.40 -0.21
N LYS A 17 -6.83 1.22 -0.45
CA LYS A 17 -5.98 0.27 0.28
C LYS A 17 -5.91 0.58 1.77
N ALA A 18 -5.84 1.86 2.12
CA ALA A 18 -5.73 2.31 3.51
C ALA A 18 -7.07 2.31 4.27
N SER A 19 -8.21 2.27 3.56
CA SER A 19 -9.53 2.29 4.19
C SER A 19 -9.70 1.10 5.13
N ASN A 20 -10.12 1.36 6.37
CA ASN A 20 -10.22 0.37 7.46
C ASN A 20 -8.90 -0.43 7.72
N GLY A 21 -7.74 0.21 7.49
CA GLY A 21 -6.44 -0.47 7.60
C GLY A 21 -6.28 -1.60 6.57
N GLY A 22 -6.99 -1.49 5.44
CA GLY A 22 -7.04 -2.51 4.38
C GLY A 22 -7.89 -3.73 4.69
N GLN A 23 -8.62 -3.74 5.81
CA GLN A 23 -9.49 -4.85 6.24
C GLN A 23 -10.87 -4.72 5.59
N LEU A 24 -10.92 -4.83 4.26
CA LEU A 24 -12.14 -4.73 3.45
C LEU A 24 -12.23 -5.91 2.48
N CYS A 25 -13.43 -6.47 2.29
CA CYS A 25 -13.63 -7.64 1.43
C CYS A 25 -13.31 -7.40 -0.06
N VAL A 26 -13.29 -6.14 -0.49
CA VAL A 26 -13.06 -5.72 -1.89
C VAL A 26 -11.82 -4.82 -2.01
N ASN A 27 -10.88 -4.94 -1.07
CA ASN A 27 -9.66 -4.15 -1.07
C ASN A 27 -8.80 -4.46 -2.31
N PRO A 28 -8.12 -3.48 -2.93
CA PRO A 28 -7.12 -3.78 -3.95
C PRO A 28 -5.91 -4.49 -3.33
N ASP A 29 -5.75 -5.79 -3.61
CA ASP A 29 -4.60 -6.59 -3.15
C ASP A 29 -3.56 -6.84 -4.24
N VAL A 30 -3.91 -6.66 -5.51
CA VAL A 30 -3.01 -6.83 -6.66
C VAL A 30 -3.21 -5.69 -7.65
N VAL A 31 -2.11 -5.07 -8.10
CA VAL A 31 -2.13 -4.02 -9.12
C VAL A 31 -1.26 -4.44 -10.31
N TYR A 32 -1.84 -4.43 -11.50
CA TYR A 32 -1.12 -4.67 -12.76
C TYR A 32 -0.72 -3.34 -13.39
N VAL A 33 0.60 -3.13 -13.54
CA VAL A 33 1.18 -1.91 -14.13
C VAL A 33 1.95 -2.28 -15.39
N ALA A 34 1.95 -1.39 -16.38
CA ALA A 34 2.83 -1.56 -17.53
C ALA A 34 4.28 -1.56 -17.05
N ARG A 35 5.11 -2.49 -17.54
CA ARG A 35 6.47 -2.72 -17.02
C ARG A 35 7.31 -1.44 -17.02
N GLU A 36 7.19 -0.65 -18.07
CA GLU A 36 7.87 0.63 -18.28
C GLU A 36 7.41 1.75 -17.33
N GLN A 37 6.27 1.58 -16.65
CA GLN A 37 5.69 2.55 -15.72
C GLN A 37 5.80 2.12 -14.25
N LEU A 38 6.47 0.99 -13.97
CA LEU A 38 6.49 0.41 -12.62
C LEU A 38 7.08 1.37 -11.59
N GLU A 39 8.27 1.92 -11.86
CA GLU A 39 8.96 2.80 -10.91
C GLU A 39 8.21 4.11 -10.69
N ASP A 40 7.70 4.73 -11.77
CA ASP A 40 6.89 5.95 -11.69
C ASP A 40 5.60 5.73 -10.88
N PHE A 41 4.95 4.58 -11.07
CA PHE A 41 3.77 4.21 -10.31
C PHE A 41 4.09 3.98 -8.83
N VAL A 42 5.18 3.28 -8.51
CA VAL A 42 5.63 3.07 -7.12
C VAL A 42 5.92 4.41 -6.44
N ALA A 43 6.61 5.33 -7.12
CA ALA A 43 6.86 6.67 -6.62
C ALA A 43 5.57 7.46 -6.35
N ALA A 44 4.63 7.44 -7.31
CA ALA A 44 3.32 8.08 -7.16
C ALA A 44 2.53 7.49 -5.98
N LEU A 45 2.54 6.16 -5.82
CA LEU A 45 1.83 5.47 -4.75
C LEU A 45 2.40 5.83 -3.37
N LYS A 46 3.73 5.80 -3.22
CA LYS A 46 4.40 6.20 -1.97
C LYS A 46 4.09 7.65 -1.61
N ARG A 47 4.10 8.55 -2.61
CA ARG A 47 3.71 9.95 -2.42
C ARG A 47 2.26 10.07 -1.93
N SER A 48 1.32 9.37 -2.56
CA SER A 48 -0.09 9.41 -2.14
C SER A 48 -0.30 8.89 -0.71
N PHE A 49 0.38 7.82 -0.30
CA PHE A 49 0.35 7.35 1.09
C PHE A 49 0.90 8.40 2.06
N GLY A 50 2.02 9.05 1.72
CA GLY A 50 2.60 10.12 2.56
C GLY A 50 1.72 11.37 2.66
N GLU A 51 0.98 11.71 1.60
CA GLU A 51 0.02 12.83 1.62
C GLU A 51 -1.24 12.50 2.43
N LEU A 52 -1.76 11.27 2.30
CA LEU A 52 -2.94 10.81 3.04
C LEU A 52 -2.66 10.58 4.53
N PHE A 53 -1.47 10.06 4.86
CA PHE A 53 -1.09 9.69 6.22
C PHE A 53 0.31 10.24 6.54
N PRO A 54 0.46 11.53 6.86
CA PRO A 54 1.79 12.14 7.06
C PRO A 54 2.58 11.58 8.25
N SER A 55 1.91 10.87 9.17
CA SER A 55 2.51 10.14 10.27
C SER A 55 1.78 8.82 10.48
N VAL A 56 2.48 7.83 11.03
CA VAL A 56 1.88 6.55 11.43
C VAL A 56 1.46 6.60 12.90
N ALA A 57 2.40 6.96 13.78
CA ALA A 57 2.14 7.03 15.22
C ALA A 57 1.36 8.30 15.59
N GLY A 58 0.30 8.15 16.37
CA GLY A 58 -0.53 9.28 16.83
C GLY A 58 -1.41 9.89 15.73
N ASN A 59 -1.49 9.29 14.55
CA ASN A 59 -2.35 9.74 13.47
C ASN A 59 -3.79 9.19 13.64
N PRO A 60 -4.80 10.03 13.89
CA PRO A 60 -6.18 9.57 14.06
C PRO A 60 -6.81 9.03 12.76
N ASP A 61 -6.24 9.37 11.59
CA ASP A 61 -6.72 8.90 10.30
C ASP A 61 -6.18 7.49 9.95
N MET A 62 -5.16 7.03 10.67
CA MET A 62 -4.54 5.72 10.46
C MET A 62 -5.20 4.66 11.34
N VAL A 63 -5.80 3.64 10.69
CA VAL A 63 -6.48 2.55 11.40
C VAL A 63 -5.52 1.38 11.61
N ALA A 64 -5.37 0.95 12.86
CA ALA A 64 -4.56 -0.22 13.21
C ALA A 64 -5.22 -1.54 12.75
N VAL A 65 -4.41 -2.57 12.53
CA VAL A 65 -4.89 -3.93 12.35
C VAL A 65 -5.65 -4.40 13.60
N VAL A 66 -6.72 -5.18 13.43
CA VAL A 66 -7.71 -5.45 14.48
C VAL A 66 -7.14 -6.09 15.76
N ASN A 67 -6.08 -6.92 15.66
CA ASN A 67 -5.43 -7.53 16.81
C ASN A 67 -4.04 -8.11 16.47
N GLU A 68 -3.33 -8.56 17.51
CA GLU A 68 -1.99 -9.14 17.44
C GLU A 68 -1.90 -10.38 16.54
N ARG A 69 -2.91 -11.25 16.54
CA ARG A 69 -2.93 -12.43 15.65
C ARG A 69 -2.94 -12.02 14.18
N HIS A 70 -3.71 -11.00 13.82
CA HIS A 70 -3.74 -10.49 12.44
C HIS A 70 -2.48 -9.71 12.08
N LEU A 71 -1.87 -9.00 13.03
CA LEU A 71 -0.55 -8.38 12.85
C LEU A 71 0.51 -9.42 12.50
N ALA A 72 0.67 -10.45 13.33
CA ALA A 72 1.66 -11.51 13.13
C ALA A 72 1.50 -12.21 11.77
N ARG A 73 0.25 -12.37 11.29
CA ARG A 73 -0.03 -12.92 9.96
C ARG A 73 0.44 -12.00 8.82
N VAL A 74 0.26 -10.68 8.94
CA VAL A 74 0.73 -9.74 7.90
C VAL A 74 2.25 -9.68 7.89
N GLU A 75 2.88 -9.65 9.07
CA GLU A 75 4.33 -9.70 9.21
C GLU A 75 4.93 -10.98 8.61
N SER A 76 4.27 -12.14 8.79
CA SER A 76 4.72 -13.39 8.17
C SER A 76 4.69 -13.31 6.65
N TYR A 77 3.64 -12.73 6.05
CA TYR A 77 3.58 -12.57 4.59
C TYR A 77 4.68 -11.65 4.04
N LEU A 78 5.00 -10.56 4.75
CA LEU A 78 6.11 -9.68 4.37
C LEU A 78 7.45 -10.42 4.45
N SER A 79 7.66 -11.19 5.52
CA SER A 79 8.85 -12.02 5.70
C SER A 79 8.99 -13.06 4.59
N ASP A 80 7.93 -13.81 4.30
CA ASP A 80 7.90 -14.83 3.24
C ASP A 80 8.19 -14.23 1.87
N ALA A 81 7.59 -13.07 1.55
CA ALA A 81 7.83 -12.37 0.29
C ALA A 81 9.28 -11.89 0.16
N ALA A 82 9.85 -11.32 1.22
CA ALA A 82 11.24 -10.90 1.26
C ALA A 82 12.20 -12.09 1.08
N GLN A 83 11.95 -13.22 1.76
CA GLN A 83 12.73 -14.44 1.63
C GLN A 83 12.65 -15.04 0.22
N ALA A 84 11.51 -14.88 -0.46
CA ALA A 84 11.34 -15.26 -1.86
C ALA A 84 11.99 -14.27 -2.86
N GLY A 85 12.63 -13.20 -2.39
CA GLY A 85 13.34 -12.22 -3.22
C GLY A 85 12.46 -11.10 -3.77
N ALA A 86 11.25 -10.88 -3.22
CA ALA A 86 10.43 -9.75 -3.59
C ALA A 86 11.04 -8.43 -3.10
N ARG A 87 10.90 -7.36 -3.90
CA ARG A 87 11.21 -6.00 -3.46
C ARG A 87 10.11 -5.52 -2.50
N VAL A 88 10.47 -5.29 -1.24
CA VAL A 88 9.57 -4.73 -0.23
C VAL A 88 9.73 -3.21 -0.18
N GLU A 89 8.61 -2.49 -0.30
CA GLU A 89 8.53 -1.03 -0.22
C GLU A 89 7.67 -0.65 0.98
N CYS A 90 8.01 0.45 1.65
CA CYS A 90 7.23 1.01 2.77
C CYS A 90 6.91 2.49 2.51
N ALA A 91 5.69 2.90 2.87
CA ALA A 91 5.23 4.29 2.89
C ALA A 91 3.99 4.42 3.81
N PRO A 92 3.83 5.51 4.58
CA PRO A 92 4.80 6.60 4.80
C PRO A 92 6.08 6.10 5.50
N ALA A 93 7.18 6.83 5.37
CA ALA A 93 8.44 6.51 6.05
C ALA A 93 8.35 6.81 7.57
#